data_AF-A0A833PAY2-F1
#
_entry.id   AF-A0A833PAY2-F1
#
_cell.length_a   1.000
_cell.length_b   1.000
_cell.length_c   1.000
_cell.angle_alpha   90.00
_cell.angle_beta   90.00
_cell.angle_gamma   90.00
#
_symmetry.space_group_name_H-M   'P 1'
#
loop_
_entity.id
_entity.type
_entity.pdbx_description
1 polymer ?
#
loop_
_entity_poly.entity_id
_entity_poly.type
_entity_poly.pdbx_seq_one_letter_code
_entity_poly.pdbx_strand_id
1 'polypeptide(L)'
;MPMSLLKRYPNVKVIYFNGNYCSPSNISKYKTALKNQKANFDKKYILLNTGTLNALEMIALDTQSGIAYPLNYQFTGWEDNQGNVKKKPSYTFSLNDPKLCLMGSQFDGDHPGTHETYSNIRNCFTIQKDRTTTSFESTYTDKVQYEYDEKNKTWAPYPN
;
A
#
# COMPACT_ATOMS: atom_id res chain seq x y z
N MET A 1 31.48 -19.39 -4.21
CA MET A 1 30.85 -18.12 -3.82
C MET A 1 30.41 -17.38 -5.09
N PRO A 2 29.11 -17.30 -5.44
CA PRO A 2 28.74 -16.64 -6.68
C PRO A 2 28.59 -15.15 -6.46
N MET A 3 29.66 -14.46 -6.84
CA MET A 3 29.80 -13.02 -7.03
C MET A 3 29.04 -12.61 -8.32
N SER A 4 27.70 -12.67 -8.32
CA SER A 4 26.90 -12.32 -9.52
C SER A 4 25.57 -11.58 -9.27
N LEU A 5 25.15 -11.36 -8.02
CA LEU A 5 23.89 -10.64 -7.72
C LEU A 5 24.03 -9.12 -7.71
N LEU A 6 25.25 -8.58 -7.58
CA LEU A 6 25.50 -7.13 -7.50
C LEU A 6 25.37 -6.39 -8.84
N LYS A 7 25.35 -7.10 -9.98
CA LYS A 7 25.22 -6.50 -11.32
C LYS A 7 23.77 -6.37 -11.83
N ARG A 8 22.77 -6.91 -11.11
CA ARG A 8 21.43 -7.12 -11.69
C ARG A 8 20.43 -5.97 -11.48
N TYR A 9 20.69 -5.00 -10.60
CA TYR A 9 19.74 -3.91 -10.31
C TYR A 9 20.41 -2.55 -10.08
N PRO A 10 21.12 -1.97 -11.07
CA PRO A 10 21.75 -0.65 -10.91
C PRO A 10 20.74 0.50 -10.80
N ASN A 11 19.50 0.34 -11.30
CA ASN A 11 18.53 1.42 -11.40
C ASN A 11 17.14 0.97 -10.92
N VAL A 12 16.86 1.11 -9.62
CA VAL A 12 15.46 1.12 -9.18
C VAL A 12 14.83 2.37 -9.78
N LYS A 13 13.86 2.20 -10.67
CA LYS A 13 13.13 3.29 -11.30
C LYS A 13 11.72 3.30 -10.73
N VAL A 14 11.35 4.38 -10.03
CA VAL A 14 9.98 4.62 -9.58
C VAL A 14 9.30 5.46 -10.65
N ILE A 15 8.16 5.00 -11.14
CA ILE A 15 7.45 5.63 -12.26
C ILE A 15 6.31 6.45 -11.64
N TYR A 16 6.56 7.75 -11.47
CA TYR A 16 5.64 8.80 -10.98
C TYR A 16 5.20 8.74 -9.49
N PHE A 17 4.91 9.96 -8.98
CA PHE A 17 4.15 10.34 -7.78
C PHE A 17 4.85 10.73 -6.46
N ASN A 18 4.23 11.73 -5.80
CA ASN A 18 4.65 12.43 -4.60
C ASN A 18 4.56 11.56 -3.34
N GLY A 19 5.65 11.60 -2.58
CA GLY A 19 5.93 10.73 -1.44
C GLY A 19 7.42 10.37 -1.44
N ASN A 20 7.99 10.07 -0.28
CA ASN A 20 9.43 9.83 -0.16
C ASN A 20 9.88 8.44 -0.70
N TYR A 21 9.13 7.85 -1.63
CA TYR A 21 9.36 6.52 -2.19
C TYR A 21 10.73 6.39 -2.86
N CYS A 22 11.26 7.48 -3.41
CA CYS A 22 12.60 7.57 -4.00
C CYS A 22 13.70 7.98 -3.02
N SER A 23 13.43 8.15 -1.72
CA SER A 23 14.50 8.46 -0.76
C SER A 23 15.62 7.43 -0.83
N PRO A 24 16.87 7.83 -0.51
CA PRO A 24 17.95 6.88 -0.25
C PRO A 24 17.56 5.78 0.75
N SER A 25 16.79 6.12 1.78
CA SER A 25 16.27 5.17 2.78
C SER A 25 15.36 4.11 2.14
N ASN A 26 14.34 4.53 1.39
CA ASN A 26 13.42 3.60 0.74
C ASN A 26 14.10 2.78 -0.36
N ILE A 27 14.99 3.38 -1.16
CA ILE A 27 15.82 2.64 -2.14
C ILE A 27 16.65 1.55 -1.45
N SER A 28 17.22 1.83 -0.27
CA SER A 28 17.96 0.83 0.51
C SER A 28 17.05 -0.31 1.00
N LYS A 29 15.84 0.01 1.47
CA LYS A 29 14.82 -1.00 1.84
C LYS A 29 14.48 -1.89 0.64
N TYR A 30 14.26 -1.32 -0.54
CA TYR A 30 13.93 -2.07 -1.76
C TYR A 30 15.07 -3.01 -2.17
N LYS A 31 16.31 -2.51 -2.20
CA LYS A 31 17.50 -3.32 -2.49
C LYS A 31 17.69 -4.46 -1.49
N THR A 32 17.38 -4.22 -0.21
CA THR A 32 17.44 -5.24 0.84
C THR A 32 16.35 -6.30 0.64
N ALA A 33 15.12 -5.88 0.32
CA ALA A 33 14.02 -6.79 0.04
C ALA A 33 14.31 -7.67 -1.18
N LEU A 34 14.78 -7.11 -2.30
CA LEU A 34 15.15 -7.88 -3.50
C LEU A 34 16.23 -8.94 -3.25
N LYS A 35 17.12 -8.71 -2.28
CA LYS A 35 18.17 -9.67 -1.92
C LYS A 35 17.67 -10.79 -1.01
N ASN A 36 16.75 -10.46 -0.10
CA ASN A 36 16.44 -11.31 1.05
C ASN A 36 15.04 -11.95 1.00
N GLN A 37 14.14 -11.45 0.16
CA GLN A 37 12.74 -11.88 0.12
C GLN A 37 12.41 -12.51 -1.24
N LYS A 38 11.58 -13.54 -1.21
CA LYS A 38 10.90 -14.05 -2.40
C LYS A 38 9.62 -13.26 -2.62
N ALA A 39 9.06 -13.33 -3.83
CA ALA A 39 7.75 -12.75 -4.11
C ALA A 39 6.72 -13.25 -3.08
N ASN A 40 6.03 -12.30 -2.46
CA ASN A 40 4.98 -12.54 -1.48
C ASN A 40 3.62 -11.99 -1.96
N PHE A 41 3.55 -11.45 -3.17
CA PHE A 41 2.35 -10.85 -3.71
C PHE A 41 2.24 -11.14 -5.21
N ASP A 42 1.10 -11.70 -5.63
CA ASP A 42 0.84 -12.12 -7.01
C ASP A 42 1.96 -12.98 -7.64
N LYS A 43 2.65 -13.79 -6.82
CA LYS A 43 3.81 -14.64 -7.20
C LYS A 43 4.99 -13.91 -7.85
N LYS A 44 4.89 -12.60 -8.10
CA LYS A 44 5.82 -11.80 -8.90
C LYS A 44 6.41 -10.64 -8.10
N TYR A 45 5.63 -10.05 -7.21
CA TYR A 45 6.00 -8.85 -6.48
C TYR A 45 6.36 -9.17 -5.03
N ILE A 46 7.20 -8.31 -4.46
CA ILE A 46 7.33 -8.16 -3.02
C ILE A 46 6.49 -6.95 -2.62
N LEU A 47 5.44 -7.17 -1.85
CA LEU A 47 4.66 -6.12 -1.24
C LEU A 47 5.36 -5.63 0.03
N LEU A 48 5.63 -4.33 0.11
CA LEU A 48 6.28 -3.68 1.25
C LEU A 48 5.44 -2.51 1.75
N ASN A 49 5.37 -2.34 3.07
CA ASN A 49 4.95 -1.09 3.69
C ASN A 49 6.17 -0.17 3.86
N THR A 50 6.16 0.98 3.21
CA THR A 50 7.20 2.02 3.33
C THR A 50 6.84 3.10 4.33
N GLY A 51 5.60 3.11 4.81
CA GLY A 51 5.09 4.07 5.77
C GLY A 51 5.61 3.84 7.18
N THR A 52 4.80 4.23 8.17
CA THR A 52 5.12 4.15 9.59
C THR A 52 4.27 3.09 10.29
N LEU A 53 4.42 2.96 11.61
CA LEU A 53 3.55 2.12 12.44
C LEU A 53 2.08 2.58 12.42
N ASN A 54 1.83 3.85 12.12
CA ASN A 54 0.50 4.47 12.19
C ASN A 54 -0.05 4.87 10.81
N ALA A 55 0.75 4.69 9.75
CA ALA A 55 0.37 5.04 8.39
C ALA A 55 0.91 3.97 7.43
N LEU A 56 0.03 3.38 6.62
CA LEU A 56 0.40 2.46 5.57
C LEU A 56 0.63 3.22 4.27
N GLU A 57 1.78 2.98 3.67
CA GLU A 57 2.16 3.43 2.34
C GLU A 57 2.73 2.22 1.63
N MET A 58 2.00 1.67 0.66
CA MET A 58 2.32 0.35 0.12
C MET A 58 3.01 0.47 -1.23
N ILE A 59 4.00 -0.39 -1.47
CA ILE A 59 4.59 -0.56 -2.79
C ILE A 59 4.60 -2.02 -3.21
N ALA A 60 4.45 -2.28 -4.50
CA ALA A 60 4.76 -3.57 -5.11
C ALA A 60 6.10 -3.48 -5.84
N LEU A 61 7.07 -4.27 -5.39
CA LEU A 61 8.41 -4.34 -5.97
C LEU A 61 8.52 -5.54 -6.88
N ASP A 62 8.71 -5.32 -8.18
CA ASP A 62 8.87 -6.38 -9.17
C ASP A 62 10.21 -7.09 -8.96
N THR A 63 10.17 -8.39 -8.64
CA THR A 63 11.36 -9.18 -8.36
C THR A 63 12.26 -9.40 -9.57
N GLN A 64 11.73 -9.29 -10.78
CA GLN A 64 12.48 -9.49 -12.01
C GLN A 64 13.14 -8.21 -12.50
N SER A 65 12.38 -7.11 -12.55
CA SER A 65 12.88 -5.83 -13.08
C SER A 65 13.48 -4.90 -12.01
N GLY A 66 13.12 -5.10 -10.74
CA GLY A 66 13.49 -4.20 -9.65
C GLY A 66 12.74 -2.86 -9.66
N ILE A 67 11.68 -2.74 -10.48
CA ILE A 67 10.81 -1.56 -10.53
C ILE A 67 9.86 -1.59 -9.33
N ALA A 68 9.69 -0.46 -8.66
CA ALA A 68 8.74 -0.28 -7.57
C ALA A 68 7.50 0.49 -8.06
N TYR A 69 6.33 -0.08 -7.81
CA TYR A 69 5.03 0.50 -8.15
C TYR A 69 4.35 0.95 -6.85
N PRO A 70 4.26 2.26 -6.57
CA PRO A 70 3.62 2.75 -5.36
C PRO A 70 2.08 2.70 -5.48
N LEU A 71 1.43 2.41 -4.36
CA LEU A 71 0.03 2.72 -4.14
C LEU A 71 -0.07 4.22 -3.79
N ASN A 72 -0.78 5.00 -4.60
CA ASN A 72 -0.85 6.46 -4.45
C ASN A 72 -1.82 6.93 -3.35
N TYR A 73 -1.97 6.14 -2.29
CA TYR A 73 -2.81 6.46 -1.14
C TYR A 73 -2.08 6.12 0.16
N GLN A 74 -2.28 6.96 1.15
CA GLN A 74 -1.90 6.66 2.53
C GLN A 74 -3.13 6.20 3.31
N PHE A 75 -2.95 5.18 4.14
CA PHE A 75 -4.00 4.72 5.06
C PHE A 75 -3.57 4.92 6.51
N THR A 76 -4.35 5.67 7.27
CA THR A 76 -4.15 5.88 8.72
C THR A 76 -5.20 5.12 9.54
N GLY A 77 -5.22 5.34 10.85
CA GLY A 77 -6.07 4.59 11.77
C GLY A 77 -7.56 4.74 11.52
N TRP A 78 -8.32 3.94 12.26
CA TRP A 78 -9.77 4.05 12.33
C TRP A 78 -10.17 4.98 13.45
N GLU A 79 -11.10 5.87 13.16
CA GLU A 79 -11.55 6.93 14.05
C GLU A 79 -12.96 6.63 14.59
N ASP A 80 -13.25 7.11 15.79
CA ASP A 80 -14.62 7.19 16.31
C ASP A 80 -15.36 8.40 15.74
N ASN A 81 -16.62 8.59 16.15
CA ASN A 81 -17.47 9.68 15.66
C ASN A 81 -17.01 11.07 16.17
N GLN A 82 -15.98 11.13 17.01
CA GLN A 82 -15.37 12.37 17.50
C GLN A 82 -13.96 12.58 16.91
N GLY A 83 -13.54 11.77 15.94
CA GLY A 83 -12.24 11.86 15.28
C GLY A 83 -11.08 11.27 16.09
N ASN A 84 -11.35 10.51 17.17
CA ASN A 84 -10.28 9.87 17.92
C ASN A 84 -9.88 8.55 17.27
N VAL A 85 -8.61 8.38 16.96
CA VAL A 85 -8.08 7.11 16.45
C VAL A 85 -8.18 6.02 17.53
N LYS A 86 -8.95 4.97 17.26
CA LYS A 86 -9.17 3.81 18.15
C LYS A 86 -8.47 2.55 17.69
N LYS A 87 -8.12 2.45 16.41
CA LYS A 87 -7.48 1.26 15.84
C LYS A 87 -6.46 1.67 14.79
N LYS A 88 -5.33 0.95 14.71
CA LYS A 88 -4.31 1.17 13.68
C LYS A 88 -4.82 0.79 12.29
N PRO A 89 -4.25 1.36 11.20
CA PRO A 89 -4.53 0.87 9.87
C PRO A 89 -4.09 -0.60 9.75
N SER A 90 -4.74 -1.34 8.87
CA SER A 90 -4.40 -2.74 8.59
C SER A 90 -4.53 -3.03 7.11
N TYR A 91 -3.93 -4.13 6.67
CA TYR A 91 -4.00 -4.55 5.28
C TYR A 91 -4.01 -6.07 5.17
N THR A 92 -4.57 -6.57 4.09
CA THR A 92 -4.61 -8.00 3.72
C THR A 92 -4.26 -8.12 2.25
N PHE A 93 -3.56 -9.20 1.87
CA PHE A 93 -3.17 -9.45 0.49
C PHE A 93 -3.10 -10.95 0.22
N SER A 94 -3.06 -11.32 -1.05
CA SER A 94 -2.92 -12.71 -1.49
C SER A 94 -1.52 -12.98 -2.02
N LEU A 95 -1.00 -14.17 -1.73
CA LEU A 95 0.24 -14.66 -2.36
C LEU A 95 0.06 -14.90 -3.86
N ASN A 96 -1.17 -15.19 -4.29
CA ASN A 96 -1.49 -15.74 -5.61
C ASN A 96 -2.41 -14.86 -6.46
N ASP A 97 -2.86 -13.73 -5.92
CA ASP A 97 -3.78 -12.79 -6.58
C ASP A 97 -3.19 -11.37 -6.43
N PRO A 98 -3.26 -10.53 -7.48
CA PRO A 98 -2.82 -9.13 -7.44
C PRO A 98 -3.66 -8.21 -6.55
N LYS A 99 -4.58 -8.72 -5.74
CA LYS A 99 -5.43 -7.94 -4.83
C LYS A 99 -4.81 -7.69 -3.45
N LEU A 100 -4.78 -6.42 -3.07
CA LEU A 100 -4.39 -5.86 -1.77
C LEU A 100 -5.54 -5.04 -1.20
N CYS A 101 -6.01 -5.33 0.00
CA CYS A 101 -7.03 -4.52 0.67
C CYS A 101 -6.43 -3.78 1.87
N LEU A 102 -6.65 -2.47 1.93
CA LEU A 102 -6.28 -1.61 3.05
C LEU A 102 -7.53 -1.18 3.83
N MET A 103 -7.34 -0.96 5.12
CA MET A 103 -8.40 -0.79 6.11
C MET A 103 -8.03 0.33 7.08
N GLY A 104 -8.78 1.43 7.06
CA GLY A 104 -8.53 2.65 7.83
C GLY A 104 -9.06 3.90 7.11
N SER A 105 -8.62 5.08 7.52
CA SER A 105 -8.90 6.33 6.81
C SER A 105 -7.92 6.53 5.64
N GLN A 106 -8.46 6.81 4.45
CA GLN A 106 -7.71 6.99 3.21
C GLN A 106 -7.46 8.48 2.93
N PHE A 107 -6.21 8.80 2.59
CA PHE A 107 -5.78 10.13 2.21
C PHE A 107 -5.20 10.14 0.79
N ASP A 108 -5.60 11.11 -0.02
CA ASP A 108 -5.07 11.36 -1.37
C ASP A 108 -3.96 12.41 -1.33
N GLY A 109 -2.75 12.01 -1.71
CA GLY A 109 -1.74 12.91 -2.25
C GLY A 109 -0.83 13.71 -1.29
N ASP A 110 0.38 13.92 -1.81
CA ASP A 110 1.50 14.82 -1.49
C ASP A 110 2.17 14.77 -0.11
N HIS A 111 1.42 14.69 0.98
CA HIS A 111 1.98 14.61 2.34
C HIS A 111 1.06 13.75 3.24
N PRO A 112 1.59 13.14 4.32
CA PRO A 112 0.75 12.46 5.29
C PRO A 112 -0.34 13.39 5.83
N GLY A 113 -1.62 13.04 5.65
CA GLY A 113 -2.74 13.74 6.29
C GLY A 113 -3.27 15.01 5.61
N THR A 114 -2.92 15.33 4.36
CA THR A 114 -3.31 16.63 3.76
C THR A 114 -4.72 16.72 3.21
N HIS A 115 -5.33 15.60 2.83
CA HIS A 115 -6.74 15.55 2.44
C HIS A 115 -7.30 14.16 2.70
N GLU A 116 -8.17 14.04 3.72
CA GLU A 116 -8.88 12.78 3.95
C GLU A 116 -9.94 12.62 2.87
N THR A 117 -9.75 11.65 2.00
CA THR A 117 -10.72 11.37 0.94
C THR A 117 -11.90 10.56 1.49
N TYR A 118 -11.61 9.66 2.43
CA TYR A 118 -12.60 8.78 3.06
C TYR A 118 -12.14 8.31 4.44
N SER A 119 -12.98 8.46 5.45
CA SER A 119 -12.72 7.93 6.80
C SER A 119 -13.13 6.46 6.91
N ASN A 120 -12.49 5.66 7.75
CA ASN A 120 -13.00 4.33 8.16
C ASN A 120 -13.49 3.43 7.00
N ILE A 121 -12.64 3.22 5.98
CA ILE A 121 -13.00 2.36 4.85
C ILE A 121 -12.19 1.07 4.83
N ARG A 122 -12.73 0.09 4.11
CA ARG A 122 -11.92 -0.96 3.45
C ARG A 122 -11.90 -0.65 1.96
N ASN A 123 -10.73 -0.54 1.36
CA ASN A 123 -10.58 -0.41 -0.10
C ASN A 123 -9.62 -1.48 -0.62
N CYS A 124 -10.01 -2.19 -1.67
CA CYS A 124 -9.17 -3.19 -2.34
C CYS A 124 -8.64 -2.66 -3.67
N PHE A 125 -7.33 -2.81 -3.85
CA PHE A 125 -6.60 -2.42 -5.04
C PHE A 125 -6.06 -3.67 -5.72
N THR A 126 -6.06 -3.66 -7.04
CA THR A 126 -5.45 -4.69 -7.86
C THR A 126 -4.26 -4.07 -8.60
N ILE A 127 -3.07 -4.67 -8.49
CA ILE A 127 -1.97 -4.27 -9.37
C ILE A 127 -2.22 -4.84 -10.76
N GLN A 128 -2.29 -3.97 -11.76
CA GLN A 128 -2.51 -4.39 -13.13
C GLN A 128 -1.62 -3.63 -14.10
N LYS A 129 -1.30 -4.30 -15.21
CA LYS A 129 -0.55 -3.71 -16.32
C LYS A 129 -1.54 -3.36 -17.43
N ASP A 130 -1.62 -2.07 -17.76
CA ASP A 130 -2.33 -1.61 -18.94
C ASP A 130 -1.40 -1.64 -20.18
N ARG A 131 -1.73 -0.88 -21.24
CA ARG A 131 -0.93 -0.86 -22.47
C ARG A 131 0.50 -0.36 -22.27
N THR A 132 0.76 0.53 -21.31
CA THR A 132 2.05 1.23 -21.18
C THR A 132 2.56 1.35 -19.75
N THR A 133 1.71 1.13 -18.75
CA THR A 133 1.97 1.38 -17.34
C THR A 133 1.52 0.21 -16.47
N THR A 134 2.03 0.16 -15.25
CA THR A 134 1.61 -0.79 -14.22
C THR A 134 1.34 0.00 -12.96
N SER A 135 0.13 -0.12 -12.43
CA SER A 135 -0.38 0.68 -11.33
C SER A 135 -1.32 -0.15 -10.46
N PHE A 136 -1.56 0.34 -9.25
CA PHE A 136 -2.66 -0.14 -8.42
C PHE A 136 -3.94 0.56 -8.82
N GLU A 137 -5.00 -0.22 -9.00
CA GLU A 137 -6.30 0.24 -9.45
C GLU A 137 -7.38 -0.28 -8.50
N SER A 138 -8.36 0.55 -8.14
CA SER A 138 -9.50 0.16 -7.30
C SER A 138 -10.81 0.56 -7.98
N THR A 139 -11.85 -0.27 -7.82
CA THR A 139 -13.20 0.08 -8.30
C THR A 139 -14.10 0.51 -7.15
N TYR A 140 -15.27 1.08 -7.46
CA TYR A 140 -16.21 1.52 -6.43
C TYR A 140 -16.72 0.35 -5.56
N THR A 141 -16.88 -0.85 -6.13
CA THR A 141 -17.33 -2.04 -5.39
C THR A 141 -16.26 -2.63 -4.46
N ASP A 142 -14.99 -2.26 -4.66
CA ASP A 142 -13.90 -2.65 -3.78
C ASP A 142 -13.85 -1.81 -2.49
N LYS A 143 -14.64 -0.74 -2.42
CA LYS A 143 -14.70 0.18 -1.31
C LYS A 143 -15.95 -0.07 -0.45
N VAL A 144 -15.74 -0.27 0.85
CA VAL A 144 -16.78 -0.38 1.85
C VAL A 144 -16.54 0.67 2.92
N GLN A 145 -17.52 1.56 3.13
CA GLN A 145 -17.54 2.55 4.20
C GLN A 145 -18.03 1.90 5.49
N TYR A 146 -17.44 2.28 6.62
CA TYR A 146 -17.89 1.85 7.93
C TYR A 146 -18.19 3.05 8.82
N GLU A 147 -19.10 2.85 9.76
CA GLU A 147 -19.43 3.78 10.83
C GLU A 147 -19.08 3.17 12.18
N TYR A 148 -18.66 4.01 13.11
CA TYR A 148 -18.35 3.56 14.47
C TYR A 148 -19.64 3.43 15.29
N ASP A 149 -19.98 2.21 15.66
CA ASP A 149 -21.05 1.90 16.59
C ASP A 149 -20.59 2.19 18.01
N GLU A 150 -21.05 3.30 18.57
CA GLU A 150 -20.72 3.73 19.94
C GLU A 150 -21.20 2.77 21.02
N LYS A 151 -22.27 2.02 20.78
CA LYS A 151 -22.85 1.10 21.75
C LYS A 151 -22.03 -0.18 21.84
N ASN A 152 -21.68 -0.74 20.69
CA ASN A 152 -20.94 -1.99 20.61
C ASN A 152 -19.42 -1.80 20.56
N LYS A 153 -18.95 -0.55 20.40
CA LYS A 153 -17.53 -0.17 20.27
C LYS A 153 -16.85 -0.90 19.10
N THR A 154 -17.56 -0.98 17.97
CA THR A 154 -17.16 -1.69 16.75
C THR A 154 -17.44 -0.85 15.51
N TRP A 155 -16.74 -1.13 14.41
CA TRP A 155 -17.08 -0.54 13.11
C TRP A 155 -18.02 -1.48 12.36
N ALA A 156 -19.18 -0.96 11.97
CA ALA A 156 -20.16 -1.68 11.15
C ALA A 156 -20.17 -1.09 9.74
N PRO A 157 -20.34 -1.91 8.67
CA PRO A 157 -20.51 -1.39 7.32
C PRO A 157 -21.69 -0.44 7.28
N TYR A 158 -21.52 0.71 6.61
CA TYR A 158 -22.61 1.64 6.38
C TYR A 158 -23.68 0.96 5.52
N PRO A 159 -24.97 1.01 5.88
CA PRO A 159 -26.03 0.45 5.04
C PRO A 159 -26.05 1.22 3.71
N ASN A 160 -25.97 0.49 2.59
CA ASN A 160 -26.15 1.06 1.24
C ASN A 160 -27.57 1.60 1.03
#